data_AF-A0A8S3S354-F1
#
_entry.id   AF-A0A8S3S354-F1
#
_cell.length_a   1.000
_cell.length_b   1.000
_cell.length_c   1.000
_cell.angle_alpha   90.00
_cell.angle_beta   90.00
_cell.angle_gamma   90.00
#
_symmetry.space_group_name_H-M   'P 1'
#
loop_
_entity.id
_entity.type
_entity.pdbx_description
1 polymer ?
#
loop_
_entity_poly.entity_id
_entity_poly.type
_entity_poly.pdbx_seq_one_letter_code
_entity_poly.pdbx_strand_id
1 'polypeptide(L)'
;MKSEKNRPISGLMDLAREMIKESLPIKCLEAIILGIFLTNGMLGVERFPISFKSVFNGNVHRHVVLGIYYSGRWGTIGMSRREELMYKPLVFKSLADLMFDYEKSYNLFYHEVKKMKIGLPAPHDPHSYEFINWKTLTLTPGKQNKKEMTKDLEHMAKEIRLKAKSYSTHQCQSPRKTYSTAEFPYHESNTQRSIREATKVYRSQTSINAESLKKFTSTNESADYQLRI
;
A
#
# COMPACT_ATOMS: atom_id res chain seq x y z
N MET A 1 2.16 20.09 9.11
CA MET A 1 2.62 18.68 9.10
C MET A 1 2.75 17.97 10.47
N LYS A 2 2.50 18.59 11.64
CA LYS A 2 2.40 17.85 12.93
C LYS A 2 0.99 17.27 13.20
N SER A 3 -0.02 17.67 12.43
CA SER A 3 -1.43 17.37 12.71
C SER A 3 -2.02 16.19 11.94
N GLU A 4 -1.40 15.71 10.85
CA GLU A 4 -1.99 14.66 10.01
C GLU A 4 -2.16 13.31 10.72
N LYS A 5 -1.20 12.91 11.57
CA LYS A 5 -1.27 11.61 12.26
C LYS A 5 -2.43 11.47 13.25
N ASN A 6 -2.96 12.59 13.74
CA ASN A 6 -4.07 12.64 14.69
C ASN A 6 -5.36 13.11 14.01
N ARG A 7 -5.48 12.98 12.68
CA ARG A 7 -6.75 13.19 11.98
C ARG A 7 -7.56 11.89 11.97
N PRO A 8 -8.89 11.97 12.04
CA PRO A 8 -9.74 10.84 11.73
C PRO A 8 -9.52 10.39 10.28
N ILE A 9 -9.86 9.14 9.99
CA ILE A 9 -9.66 8.56 8.65
C ILE A 9 -10.38 9.35 7.57
N SER A 10 -11.60 9.83 7.82
CA SER A 10 -12.32 10.72 6.89
C SER A 10 -11.47 11.92 6.44
N GLY A 11 -10.87 12.65 7.38
CA GLY A 11 -10.01 13.79 7.05
C GLY A 11 -8.69 13.39 6.36
N LEU A 12 -8.22 12.15 6.53
CA LEU A 12 -7.07 11.63 5.78
C LEU A 12 -7.45 11.26 4.34
N MET A 13 -8.68 10.79 4.11
CA MET A 13 -9.17 10.48 2.76
C MET A 13 -9.37 11.76 1.95
N ASP A 14 -9.81 12.85 2.58
CA ASP A 14 -9.90 14.18 1.95
C ASP A 14 -8.52 14.66 1.47
N LEU A 15 -7.52 14.54 2.34
CA LEU A 15 -6.12 14.84 2.00
C LEU A 15 -5.61 13.97 0.86
N ALA A 16 -5.97 12.68 0.83
CA ALA A 16 -5.59 11.80 -0.28
C ALA A 16 -6.20 12.23 -1.62
N ARG A 17 -7.46 12.70 -1.61
CA ARG A 17 -8.10 13.25 -2.81
C ARG A 17 -7.38 14.51 -3.30
N GLU A 18 -6.98 15.39 -2.38
CA GLU A 18 -6.17 16.56 -2.71
C GLU A 18 -4.80 16.18 -3.28
N MET A 19 -4.11 15.20 -2.69
CA MET A 19 -2.81 14.73 -3.19
C MET A 19 -2.89 14.23 -4.64
N ILE A 20 -3.94 13.47 -4.99
CA ILE A 20 -4.16 12.99 -6.36
C ILE A 20 -4.46 14.16 -7.30
N LYS A 21 -5.30 15.11 -6.86
CA LYS A 21 -5.68 16.28 -7.66
C LYS A 21 -4.50 17.19 -7.97
N GLU A 22 -3.68 17.49 -6.97
CA GLU A 22 -2.55 18.41 -7.10
C GLU A 22 -1.29 17.73 -7.66
N SER A 23 -1.17 16.41 -7.53
CA SER A 23 -0.09 15.59 -8.13
C SER A 23 1.34 16.08 -7.80
N LEU A 24 1.53 16.59 -6.57
CA LEU A 24 2.84 17.06 -6.10
C LEU A 24 3.70 15.90 -5.54
N PRO A 25 5.05 16.05 -5.51
CA PRO A 25 5.92 15.05 -4.90
C PRO A 25 5.60 14.79 -3.42
N ILE A 26 5.51 13.52 -3.05
CA ILE A 26 5.15 13.07 -1.71
C ILE A 26 6.31 12.44 -0.93
N LYS A 27 6.18 12.37 0.39
CA LYS A 27 7.10 11.70 1.33
C LYS A 27 6.44 10.45 1.93
N CYS A 28 7.19 9.76 2.79
CA CYS A 28 6.78 8.50 3.39
C CYS A 28 5.42 8.52 4.14
N LEU A 29 5.05 9.61 4.82
CA LEU A 29 3.77 9.69 5.52
C LEU A 29 2.59 9.85 4.55
N GLU A 30 2.72 10.74 3.57
CA GLU A 30 1.75 10.99 2.52
C GLU A 30 1.51 9.72 1.69
N ALA A 31 2.58 8.98 1.39
CA ALA A 31 2.51 7.70 0.69
C ALA A 31 1.69 6.64 1.44
N ILE A 32 1.71 6.64 2.78
CA ILE A 32 0.84 5.76 3.58
C ILE A 32 -0.62 6.17 3.45
N ILE A 33 -0.91 7.46 3.59
CA ILE A 33 -2.27 7.98 3.52
C ILE A 33 -2.87 7.68 2.14
N LEU A 34 -2.10 7.93 1.08
CA LEU A 34 -2.47 7.60 -0.28
C LEU A 34 -2.61 6.08 -0.48
N GLY A 35 -1.70 5.29 0.06
CA GLY A 35 -1.75 3.83 0.01
C GLY A 35 -3.03 3.29 0.63
N ILE A 36 -3.44 3.80 1.80
CA ILE A 36 -4.73 3.48 2.44
C ILE A 36 -5.88 3.86 1.52
N PHE A 37 -5.91 5.10 1.04
CA PHE A 37 -6.98 5.58 0.15
C PHE A 37 -7.18 4.68 -1.09
N LEU A 38 -6.09 4.36 -1.78
CA LEU A 38 -6.11 3.56 -3.02
C LEU A 38 -6.49 2.09 -2.81
N THR A 39 -6.41 1.59 -1.58
CA THR A 39 -6.66 0.18 -1.24
C THR A 39 -7.93 -0.02 -0.40
N ASN A 40 -8.69 1.04 -0.11
CA ASN A 40 -9.94 0.94 0.67
C ASN A 40 -10.93 -0.07 0.07
N GLY A 41 -11.08 -0.11 -1.26
CA GLY A 41 -11.98 -1.05 -1.95
C GLY A 41 -11.53 -2.51 -1.92
N MET A 42 -10.31 -2.81 -1.45
CA MET A 42 -9.73 -4.15 -1.44
C MET A 42 -9.97 -4.83 -0.08
N LEU A 43 -11.19 -5.30 0.19
CA LEU A 43 -11.60 -5.82 1.52
C LEU A 43 -10.81 -7.04 2.03
N GLY A 44 -10.04 -7.72 1.18
CA GLY A 44 -9.15 -8.82 1.60
C GLY A 44 -7.72 -8.38 1.93
N VAL A 45 -7.40 -7.10 1.72
CA VAL A 45 -6.06 -6.53 1.85
C VAL A 45 -5.99 -5.71 3.14
N GLU A 46 -5.38 -6.29 4.16
CA GLU A 46 -5.21 -5.62 5.45
C GLU A 46 -4.03 -4.67 5.41
N ARG A 47 -4.19 -3.49 6.01
CA ARG A 47 -3.24 -2.39 5.88
C ARG A 47 -2.92 -1.82 7.24
N PHE A 48 -1.67 -1.81 7.64
CA PHE A 48 -1.27 -1.37 8.99
C PHE A 48 0.05 -0.59 8.92
N PRO A 49 0.22 0.49 9.69
CA PRO A 49 1.42 1.29 9.61
C PRO A 49 2.60 0.60 10.30
N ILE A 50 3.77 0.65 9.67
CA ILE A 50 5.05 0.20 10.24
C ILE A 50 5.98 1.41 10.29
N SER A 51 6.44 1.77 11.50
CA SER A 51 7.36 2.90 11.70
C SER A 51 8.73 2.44 12.15
N PHE A 52 9.77 3.05 11.61
CA PHE A 52 11.17 2.83 11.96
C PHE A 52 11.78 4.08 12.55
N LYS A 53 12.55 3.91 13.62
CA LYS A 53 13.48 4.92 14.15
C LYS A 53 14.89 4.35 14.01
N SER A 54 15.70 4.96 13.16
CA SER A 54 17.11 4.59 12.96
C SER A 54 18.05 5.71 13.38
N VAL A 55 19.32 5.38 13.55
CA VAL A 55 20.41 6.33 13.79
C VAL A 55 21.49 6.13 12.73
N PHE A 56 21.99 7.22 12.17
CA PHE A 56 23.13 7.23 11.26
C PHE A 56 23.97 8.48 11.53
N ASN A 57 25.28 8.32 11.73
CA ASN A 57 26.20 9.41 12.07
C ASN A 57 25.68 10.29 13.23
N GLY A 58 25.17 9.68 14.29
CA GLY A 58 24.58 10.37 15.45
C GLY A 58 23.19 10.98 15.22
N ASN A 59 22.71 11.08 13.98
CA ASN A 59 21.42 11.66 13.65
C ASN A 59 20.29 10.63 13.69
N VAL A 60 19.16 11.03 14.26
CA VAL A 60 17.95 10.20 14.33
C VAL A 60 17.09 10.40 13.09
N HIS A 61 16.80 9.31 12.39
CA HIS A 61 15.89 9.30 11.25
C HIS A 61 14.60 8.55 11.59
N ARG A 62 13.49 9.03 11.04
CA ARG A 62 12.18 8.42 11.18
C ARG A 62 11.63 8.11 9.80
N HIS A 63 11.14 6.91 9.64
CA HIS A 63 10.61 6.43 8.38
C HIS A 63 9.37 5.59 8.66
N VAL A 64 8.45 5.53 7.70
CA VAL A 64 7.19 4.83 7.86
C VAL A 64 6.77 4.22 6.52
N VAL A 65 6.23 3.00 6.55
CA VAL A 65 5.66 2.30 5.41
C VAL A 65 4.30 1.72 5.77
N LEU A 66 3.50 1.39 4.77
CA LEU A 66 2.24 0.68 4.96
C LEU A 66 2.50 -0.82 4.79
N GLY A 67 2.41 -1.55 5.89
CA GLY A 67 2.37 -3.00 5.91
C GLY A 67 1.08 -3.50 5.25
N ILE A 68 1.23 -4.48 4.37
CA ILE A 68 0.13 -5.14 3.66
C ILE A 68 0.12 -6.62 4.04
N TYR A 69 -1.05 -7.13 4.37
CA TYR A 69 -1.30 -8.55 4.54
C TYR A 69 -2.42 -8.99 3.61
N TYR A 70 -2.13 -10.01 2.79
CA TYR A 70 -3.08 -10.59 1.85
C TYR A 70 -2.79 -12.08 1.68
N SER A 71 -3.84 -12.91 1.79
CA SER A 71 -3.77 -14.35 1.53
C SER A 71 -2.60 -15.07 2.24
N GLY A 72 -2.39 -14.76 3.53
CA GLY A 72 -1.32 -15.40 4.32
C GLY A 72 0.09 -14.86 4.09
N ARG A 73 0.26 -13.89 3.19
CA ARG A 73 1.56 -13.27 2.88
C ARG A 73 1.62 -11.82 3.32
N TRP A 74 2.85 -11.38 3.60
CA TRP A 74 3.17 -10.04 4.06
C TRP A 74 4.00 -9.31 3.02
N GLY A 75 3.82 -8.00 2.94
CA GLY A 75 4.54 -7.10 2.06
C GLY A 75 4.36 -5.66 2.53
N THR A 76 4.85 -4.71 1.74
CA THR A 76 4.70 -3.28 2.05
C THR A 76 4.54 -2.44 0.80
N ILE A 77 3.86 -1.32 0.96
CA ILE A 77 3.89 -0.20 0.03
C ILE A 77 4.32 1.07 0.78
N GLY A 78 5.00 1.97 0.11
CA GLY A 78 5.48 3.20 0.72
C GLY A 78 6.38 3.98 -0.22
N MET A 79 6.92 5.08 0.29
CA MET A 79 7.85 5.93 -0.45
C MET A 79 9.08 6.18 0.41
N SER A 80 10.24 5.95 -0.15
CA SER A 80 11.54 6.18 0.48
C SER A 80 12.52 6.70 -0.56
N ARG A 81 13.61 7.32 -0.10
CA ARG A 81 14.74 7.70 -0.97
C ARG A 81 15.60 6.49 -1.38
N ARG A 82 15.31 5.31 -0.82
CA ARG A 82 16.00 4.04 -1.06
C ARG A 82 14.97 2.98 -1.42
N GLU A 83 15.21 2.24 -2.49
CA GLU A 83 14.24 1.28 -3.02
C GLU A 83 13.98 0.11 -2.06
N GLU A 84 15.02 -0.32 -1.37
CA GLU A 84 15.02 -1.40 -0.40
C GLU A 84 14.26 -1.05 0.89
N LEU A 85 13.92 0.22 1.07
CA LEU A 85 13.18 0.73 2.23
C LEU A 85 11.76 1.14 1.87
N MET A 86 11.22 0.84 0.68
CA MET A 86 9.84 1.19 0.31
C MET A 86 8.96 -0.01 0.04
N TYR A 87 8.86 -0.45 -1.22
CA TYR A 87 8.05 -1.55 -1.67
C TYR A 87 8.71 -2.88 -1.35
N LYS A 88 7.94 -3.79 -0.75
CA LYS A 88 8.32 -5.18 -0.58
C LYS A 88 7.19 -6.05 -1.13
N PRO A 89 7.49 -6.99 -2.06
CA PRO A 89 6.46 -7.81 -2.66
C PRO A 89 5.80 -8.70 -1.61
N LEU A 90 4.57 -9.15 -1.89
CA LEU A 90 3.78 -10.04 -1.03
C LEU A 90 4.32 -11.48 -1.04
N VAL A 91 5.57 -11.68 -0.61
CA VAL A 91 6.27 -12.98 -0.63
C VAL A 91 6.55 -13.51 0.76
N PHE A 92 6.59 -12.65 1.78
CA PHE A 92 7.00 -13.00 3.14
C PHE A 92 5.92 -13.85 3.83
N LYS A 93 6.32 -14.95 4.45
CA LYS A 93 5.42 -15.90 5.11
C LYS A 93 5.04 -15.46 6.53
N SER A 94 5.95 -14.74 7.19
CA SER A 94 5.72 -14.20 8.53
C SER A 94 5.98 -12.69 8.57
N LEU A 95 5.34 -12.02 9.52
CA LEU A 95 5.61 -10.62 9.81
C LEU A 95 7.07 -10.43 10.30
N ALA A 96 7.62 -11.43 10.99
CA ALA A 96 9.01 -11.41 11.44
C ALA A 96 10.00 -11.34 10.27
N ASP A 97 9.80 -12.16 9.23
CA ASP A 97 10.66 -12.17 8.05
C ASP A 97 10.68 -10.80 7.37
N LEU A 98 9.51 -10.17 7.23
CA LEU A 98 9.38 -8.83 6.67
C LEU A 98 10.12 -7.78 7.51
N MET A 99 9.95 -7.81 8.83
CA MET A 99 10.60 -6.84 9.73
C MET A 99 12.13 -6.99 9.76
N PHE A 100 12.63 -8.23 9.76
CA PHE A 100 14.07 -8.49 9.70
C PHE A 100 14.68 -8.16 8.33
N ASP A 101 13.90 -8.27 7.25
CA ASP A 101 14.33 -7.80 5.93
C ASP A 101 14.52 -6.27 5.89
N TYR A 102 13.65 -5.50 6.55
CA TYR A 102 13.86 -4.06 6.74
C TYR A 102 15.08 -3.76 7.60
N GLU A 103 15.28 -4.48 8.70
CA GLU A 103 16.47 -4.32 9.55
C GLU A 103 17.76 -4.53 8.74
N LYS A 104 17.82 -5.59 7.93
CA LYS A 104 18.93 -5.83 6.99
C LYS A 104 19.08 -4.71 5.97
N SER A 105 17.97 -4.25 5.39
CA SER A 105 17.97 -3.16 4.39
C SER A 105 18.48 -1.84 4.98
N TYR A 106 18.19 -1.54 6.25
CA TYR A 106 18.77 -0.38 6.94
C TYR A 106 20.27 -0.52 7.16
N ASN A 107 20.73 -1.73 7.53
CA ASN A 107 22.15 -1.99 7.76
C ASN A 107 22.98 -1.82 6.48
N LEU A 108 22.43 -2.10 5.29
CA LEU A 108 23.10 -1.83 4.00
C LEU A 108 23.46 -0.36 3.82
N PHE A 109 22.70 0.55 4.43
CA PHE A 109 22.93 1.99 4.40
C PHE A 109 23.54 2.53 5.70
N TYR A 110 24.17 1.66 6.50
CA TYR A 110 24.82 1.98 7.77
C TYR A 110 23.88 2.61 8.82
N HIS A 111 22.57 2.42 8.67
CA HIS A 111 21.60 2.88 9.64
C HIS A 111 21.38 1.81 10.72
N GLU A 112 21.60 2.15 11.99
CA GLU A 112 21.26 1.27 13.10
C GLU A 112 19.79 1.46 13.51
N VAL A 113 18.98 0.42 13.40
CA VAL A 113 17.55 0.47 13.77
C VAL A 113 17.40 0.42 15.28
N LYS A 114 17.04 1.55 15.90
CA LYS A 114 16.82 1.65 17.35
C LYS A 114 15.43 1.22 17.76
N LYS A 115 14.39 1.52 16.98
CA LYS A 115 13.01 1.12 17.29
C LYS A 115 12.22 0.77 16.04
N MET A 116 11.40 -0.26 16.14
CA MET A 116 10.38 -0.61 15.15
C MET A 116 9.02 -0.57 15.82
N LYS A 117 8.02 0.04 15.19
CA LYS A 117 6.67 0.16 15.73
C LYS A 117 5.67 -0.37 14.71
N ILE A 118 4.69 -1.11 15.19
CA ILE A 118 3.63 -1.68 14.34
C ILE A 118 2.29 -1.23 14.90
N GLY A 119 1.44 -0.74 14.00
CA GLY A 119 0.08 -0.32 14.30
C GLY A 119 -0.98 -1.40 14.08
N LEU A 120 -2.23 -1.03 14.36
CA LEU A 120 -3.39 -1.87 14.02
C LEU A 120 -3.78 -1.70 12.54
N PRO A 121 -4.53 -2.66 11.98
CA PRO A 121 -5.11 -2.50 10.66
C PRO A 121 -6.03 -1.27 10.60
N ALA A 122 -5.89 -0.49 9.54
CA ALA A 122 -6.75 0.64 9.25
C ALA A 122 -8.09 0.15 8.67
N PRO A 123 -9.24 0.65 9.17
CA PRO A 123 -10.54 0.26 8.64
C PRO A 123 -10.67 0.65 7.17
N HIS A 124 -11.48 -0.12 6.44
CA HIS A 124 -11.74 0.08 5.01
C HIS A 124 -12.78 1.17 4.74
N ASP A 125 -13.54 1.58 5.75
CA ASP A 125 -14.55 2.63 5.60
C ASP A 125 -13.86 4.01 5.50
N PRO A 126 -13.93 4.68 4.33
CA PRO A 126 -13.31 5.98 4.13
C PRO A 126 -13.97 7.10 4.95
N HIS A 127 -15.20 6.91 5.43
CA HIS A 127 -15.94 7.90 6.24
C HIS A 127 -15.79 7.66 7.74
N SER A 128 -14.97 6.68 8.14
CA SER A 128 -14.75 6.38 9.54
C SER A 128 -14.14 7.56 10.29
N TYR A 129 -14.69 7.85 11.48
CA TYR A 129 -14.13 8.79 12.44
C TYR A 129 -13.08 8.14 13.36
N GLU A 130 -12.75 6.87 13.13
CA GLU A 130 -11.64 6.21 13.83
C GLU A 130 -10.29 6.83 13.44
N PHE A 131 -9.34 6.73 14.35
CA PHE A 131 -7.96 7.15 14.13
C PHE A 131 -7.10 5.95 13.76
N ILE A 132 -6.11 6.18 12.90
CA ILE A 132 -5.09 5.16 12.64
C ILE A 132 -4.28 4.95 13.93
N ASN A 133 -4.28 3.71 14.43
CA ASN A 133 -3.41 3.36 15.54
C ASN A 133 -1.99 3.11 15.01
N TRP A 134 -1.12 4.09 15.18
CA TRP A 134 0.27 4.05 14.69
C TRP A 134 1.22 3.22 15.54
N LYS A 135 0.82 2.81 16.76
CA LYS A 135 1.73 2.19 17.72
C LYS A 135 0.96 1.31 18.71
N THR A 136 0.93 0.02 18.40
CA THR A 136 0.51 -1.04 19.34
C THR A 136 1.74 -1.75 19.87
N LEU A 137 2.54 -2.32 18.97
CA LEU A 137 3.79 -3.00 19.31
C LEU A 137 4.98 -2.05 19.12
N THR A 138 5.96 -2.11 20.03
CA THR A 138 7.25 -1.42 19.88
C THR A 138 8.38 -2.37 20.20
N LEU A 139 9.23 -2.63 19.22
CA LEU A 139 10.40 -3.48 19.33
C LEU A 139 11.68 -2.64 19.36
N THR A 140 12.69 -3.14 20.07
CA THR A 140 14.01 -2.53 20.20
C THR A 140 15.09 -3.57 19.83
N PRO A 141 15.50 -3.65 18.55
CA PRO A 141 16.41 -4.70 18.06
C PRO A 141 17.72 -4.84 18.83
N GLY A 142 18.31 -3.71 19.26
CA GLY A 142 19.57 -3.73 20.01
C GLY A 142 19.45 -4.12 21.49
N LYS A 143 18.24 -4.31 22.04
CA LYS A 143 18.04 -4.66 23.46
C LYS A 143 17.31 -5.99 23.66
N GLN A 144 16.49 -6.40 22.70
CA GLN A 144 15.65 -7.60 22.82
C GLN A 144 16.28 -8.78 22.09
N ASN A 145 16.03 -10.00 22.58
CA ASN A 145 16.46 -11.21 21.89
C ASN A 145 15.61 -11.43 20.63
N LYS A 146 16.23 -11.91 19.55
CA LYS A 146 15.53 -12.18 18.28
C LYS A 146 14.36 -13.16 18.45
N LYS A 147 14.50 -14.17 19.32
CA LYS A 147 13.43 -15.15 19.60
C LYS A 147 12.20 -14.50 20.23
N GLU A 148 12.40 -13.58 21.17
CA GLU A 148 11.31 -12.85 21.83
C GLU A 148 10.62 -11.91 20.84
N MET A 149 11.40 -11.20 20.03
CA MET A 149 10.85 -10.34 18.97
C MET A 149 9.99 -11.13 17.99
N THR A 150 10.43 -12.33 17.57
CA THR A 150 9.63 -13.18 16.69
C THR A 150 8.29 -13.55 17.35
N LYS A 151 8.30 -13.92 18.63
CA LYS A 151 7.06 -14.23 19.38
C LYS A 151 6.11 -13.03 19.46
N ASP A 152 6.64 -11.84 19.75
CA ASP A 152 5.86 -10.60 19.80
C ASP A 152 5.27 -10.25 18.42
N LEU A 153 6.04 -10.45 17.34
CA LEU A 153 5.60 -10.23 15.97
C LEU A 153 4.52 -11.23 15.54
N GLU A 154 4.63 -12.49 15.96
CA GLU A 154 3.58 -13.49 15.72
C GLU A 154 2.29 -13.16 16.48
N HIS A 155 2.40 -12.64 17.70
CA HIS A 155 1.25 -12.16 18.46
C HIS A 155 0.58 -10.98 17.76
N MET A 156 1.35 -9.96 17.37
CA MET A 156 0.84 -8.83 16.59
C MET A 156 0.22 -9.28 15.26
N ALA A 157 0.82 -10.24 14.57
CA ALA A 157 0.26 -10.80 13.34
C ALA A 157 -1.11 -11.49 13.57
N LYS A 158 -1.33 -12.10 14.73
CA LYS A 158 -2.66 -12.62 15.12
C LYS A 158 -3.63 -11.49 15.41
N GLU A 159 -3.22 -10.46 16.15
CA GLU A 159 -4.06 -9.30 16.46
C GLU A 159 -4.51 -8.56 15.19
N ILE A 160 -3.60 -8.33 14.23
CA ILE A 160 -3.94 -7.72 12.93
C ILE A 160 -5.05 -8.51 12.25
N ARG A 161 -4.92 -9.84 12.19
CA ARG A 161 -5.92 -10.72 11.56
C ARG A 161 -7.26 -10.77 12.30
N LEU A 162 -7.25 -10.65 13.63
CA LEU A 162 -8.48 -10.63 14.43
C LEU A 162 -9.21 -9.30 14.28
N LYS A 163 -8.48 -8.18 14.35
CA LYS A 163 -9.06 -6.85 14.21
C LYS A 163 -9.59 -6.60 12.79
N ALA A 164 -8.88 -7.07 11.77
CA ALA A 164 -9.34 -7.13 10.38
C ALA A 164 -10.75 -7.73 10.24
N LYS A 165 -10.95 -8.94 10.79
CA LYS A 165 -12.25 -9.64 10.77
C LYS A 165 -13.38 -8.85 11.45
N SER A 166 -13.06 -8.09 12.50
CA SER A 166 -14.06 -7.24 13.15
C SER A 166 -14.58 -6.14 12.22
N TYR A 167 -13.70 -5.52 11.42
CA TYR A 167 -14.10 -4.51 10.45
C TYR A 167 -14.95 -5.08 9.31
N SER A 168 -14.62 -6.27 8.80
CA SER A 168 -15.46 -6.94 7.78
C SER A 168 -16.85 -7.29 8.29
N THR A 169 -16.98 -7.63 9.57
CA THR A 169 -18.27 -7.98 10.19
C THR A 169 -19.18 -6.76 10.34
N HIS A 170 -18.62 -5.61 10.74
CA HIS A 170 -19.38 -4.36 10.90
C HIS A 170 -19.80 -3.74 9.54
N GLN A 171 -19.07 -3.99 8.45
CA GLN A 171 -19.45 -3.49 7.12
C GLN A 171 -20.68 -4.19 6.52
N CYS A 172 -21.04 -5.38 7.00
CA CYS A 172 -22.28 -6.07 6.60
C CYS A 172 -23.54 -5.56 7.30
N GLN A 173 -23.44 -4.62 8.26
CA GLN A 173 -24.58 -4.06 8.99
C GLN A 173 -24.96 -2.64 8.56
N SER A 174 -24.30 -2.07 7.53
CA SER A 174 -24.84 -0.87 6.89
C SER A 174 -26.13 -1.24 6.17
N PRO A 175 -27.27 -0.56 6.39
CA PRO A 175 -28.44 -0.75 5.55
C PRO A 175 -27.99 -0.32 4.15
N ARG A 176 -27.76 -1.28 3.26
CA ARG A 176 -27.84 -1.01 1.83
C ARG A 176 -29.24 -0.44 1.64
N LYS A 177 -29.35 0.88 1.50
CA LYS A 177 -30.48 1.47 0.81
C LYS A 177 -30.45 0.85 -0.58
N THR A 178 -31.20 -0.24 -0.74
CA THR A 178 -31.64 -0.70 -2.04
C THR A 178 -32.38 0.50 -2.62
N TYR A 179 -31.76 1.18 -3.58
CA TYR A 179 -32.52 2.02 -4.48
C TYR A 179 -33.49 1.08 -5.19
N SER A 180 -34.73 1.09 -4.70
CA SER A 180 -35.87 0.48 -5.36
C SER A 180 -35.88 0.98 -6.80
N THR A 181 -35.87 0.05 -7.74
CA THR A 181 -36.07 0.34 -9.16
C THR A 181 -37.53 0.72 -9.36
N ALA A 182 -37.86 1.97 -9.08
CA ALA A 182 -39.13 2.56 -9.46
C ALA A 182 -38.89 4.05 -9.76
N GLU A 183 -39.23 4.42 -10.99
CA GLU A 183 -39.45 5.79 -11.48
C GLU A 183 -38.19 6.60 -11.86
N PHE A 184 -37.67 6.31 -13.05
CA PHE A 184 -37.14 7.35 -13.94
C PHE A 184 -37.79 7.18 -15.32
N PRO A 185 -38.39 8.24 -15.91
CA PRO A 185 -38.96 8.16 -17.25
C PRO A 185 -37.82 8.05 -18.28
N TYR A 186 -37.80 6.96 -19.03
CA TYR A 186 -36.89 6.75 -20.14
C TYR A 186 -37.26 7.70 -21.29
N HIS A 187 -36.32 8.55 -21.70
CA HIS A 187 -36.29 9.09 -23.05
C HIS A 187 -35.28 8.26 -23.85
N GLU A 188 -35.79 7.43 -24.75
CA GLU A 188 -35.01 6.49 -25.55
C GLU A 188 -34.32 7.21 -26.71
N SER A 189 -32.99 7.21 -26.78
CA SER A 189 -32.26 7.44 -28.04
C SER A 189 -30.83 6.86 -28.07
N ASN A 190 -30.63 5.94 -29.01
CA ASN A 190 -29.44 5.74 -29.86
C ASN A 190 -28.08 5.24 -29.33
N THR A 191 -27.99 4.52 -28.22
CA THR A 191 -26.70 3.97 -27.74
C THR A 191 -26.34 2.56 -28.26
N GLN A 192 -27.23 1.87 -28.99
CA GLN A 192 -26.96 0.48 -29.42
C GLN A 192 -26.12 0.36 -30.71
N ARG A 193 -25.96 1.42 -31.50
CA ARG A 193 -25.11 1.40 -32.71
C ARG A 193 -23.61 1.51 -32.39
N SER A 194 -23.22 2.29 -31.38
CA SER A 194 -21.79 2.57 -31.09
C SER A 194 -21.02 1.37 -30.53
N ILE A 195 -21.67 0.49 -29.77
CA ILE A 195 -21.01 -0.69 -29.16
C ILE A 195 -20.70 -1.76 -30.21
N ARG A 196 -21.56 -1.93 -31.22
CA ARG A 196 -21.33 -2.90 -32.30
C ARG A 196 -20.19 -2.47 -33.24
N GLU A 197 -20.01 -1.17 -33.44
CA GLU A 197 -18.91 -0.64 -34.26
C GLU A 197 -17.56 -0.76 -33.53
N ALA A 198 -17.50 -0.45 -32.24
CA ALA A 198 -16.26 -0.58 -31.44
C ALA A 198 -15.73 -2.02 -31.40
N THR A 199 -16.63 -3.01 -31.37
CA THR A 199 -16.26 -4.44 -31.34
C THR A 199 -15.73 -4.94 -32.69
N LYS A 200 -16.16 -4.34 -33.81
CA LYS A 200 -15.65 -4.66 -35.15
C LYS A 200 -14.25 -4.10 -35.38
N VAL A 201 -13.97 -2.88 -34.90
CA VAL A 201 -12.67 -2.21 -35.07
C VAL A 201 -11.54 -2.94 -34.31
N TYR A 202 -11.81 -3.43 -33.09
CA TYR A 202 -10.82 -4.18 -32.31
C TYR A 202 -10.44 -5.52 -32.97
N ARG A 203 -11.41 -6.16 -33.63
CA ARG A 203 -11.20 -7.46 -34.30
C ARG A 203 -10.43 -7.35 -35.62
N SER A 204 -10.46 -6.19 -36.28
CA SER A 204 -9.68 -5.93 -37.50
C SER A 204 -8.22 -5.52 -37.23
N GLN A 205 -7.86 -5.13 -36.01
CA GLN A 205 -6.51 -4.65 -35.67
C GLN A 205 -5.58 -5.72 -35.09
N THR A 206 -6.06 -6.96 -34.88
CA THR A 206 -5.29 -8.05 -34.23
C THR A 206 -4.83 -9.17 -35.16
N SER A 207 -4.96 -9.03 -36.48
CA SER A 207 -4.33 -9.96 -37.44
C SER A 207 -2.91 -9.50 -37.77
N ILE A 208 -1.94 -9.81 -36.90
CA ILE A 208 -0.52 -9.62 -37.18
C ILE A 208 0.08 -10.99 -37.57
N ASN A 209 0.66 -11.03 -38.77
CA ASN A 209 1.28 -12.21 -39.41
C ASN A 209 2.47 -12.75 -38.60
N ALA A 210 2.55 -14.08 -38.48
CA ALA A 210 3.55 -14.80 -37.68
C ALA A 210 5.01 -14.73 -38.20
N GLU A 211 5.28 -14.00 -39.29
CA GLU A 211 6.62 -13.88 -39.88
C GLU A 211 7.44 -12.69 -39.35
N SER A 212 6.82 -11.75 -38.63
CA SER A 212 7.51 -10.57 -38.07
C SER A 212 8.33 -10.85 -36.79
N LEU A 213 8.16 -12.01 -36.15
CA LEU A 213 8.78 -12.30 -34.85
C LEU A 213 10.24 -12.79 -34.92
N LYS A 214 10.80 -13.01 -36.13
CA LYS A 214 12.17 -13.53 -36.31
C LYS A 214 13.25 -12.46 -36.55
N LYS A 215 12.90 -11.16 -36.51
CA LYS A 215 13.83 -10.08 -36.86
C LYS A 215 14.32 -9.20 -35.69
N PHE A 216 13.98 -9.54 -34.45
CA PHE A 216 14.37 -8.74 -33.27
C PHE A 216 15.53 -9.33 -32.46
N THR A 217 16.12 -10.44 -32.90
CA THR A 217 17.32 -11.03 -32.30
C THR A 217 18.58 -10.66 -33.08
N SER A 218 18.89 -9.36 -33.17
CA SER A 218 20.25 -8.86 -33.43
C SER A 218 20.23 -7.34 -33.50
N THR A 219 20.71 -6.67 -32.44
CA THR A 219 21.62 -5.51 -32.49
C THR A 219 21.86 -5.01 -31.07
N ASN A 220 23.09 -5.22 -30.59
CA ASN A 220 23.72 -4.44 -29.54
C ASN A 220 23.72 -2.96 -29.91
N GLU A 221 23.42 -2.07 -28.97
CA GLU A 221 24.16 -0.81 -28.85
C GLU A 221 23.98 -0.18 -27.45
N SER A 222 25.11 0.21 -26.87
CA SER A 222 25.28 0.79 -25.55
C SER A 222 24.67 2.19 -25.46
N ALA A 223 23.80 2.45 -24.48
CA ALA A 223 23.37 3.80 -24.13
C ALA A 223 24.07 4.25 -22.84
N ASP A 224 25.09 5.08 -23.05
CA ASP A 224 25.92 5.75 -22.05
C ASP A 224 25.12 6.89 -21.39
N TYR A 225 24.87 6.82 -20.07
CA TYR A 225 24.22 7.89 -19.31
C TYR A 225 25.27 8.68 -18.53
N GLN A 226 25.70 9.80 -19.10
CA GLN A 226 26.59 10.75 -18.43
C GLN A 226 25.85 11.54 -17.34
N LEU A 227 26.38 11.46 -16.11
CA LEU A 227 26.02 12.27 -14.95
C LEU A 227 26.65 13.67 -15.06
N ARG A 228 25.86 14.73 -14.92
CA ARG A 228 26.38 16.09 -14.66
C ARG A 228 26.53 16.29 -13.15
N ILE A 229 27.75 16.66 -12.78
CA ILE A 229 28.23 17.03 -11.44
C ILE A 229 27.57 18.34 -11.01
#